data_AF-A0A7X6Q5T5-F1
#
_entry.id   AF-A0A7X6Q5T5-F1
#
_cell.length_a   1.000
_cell.length_b   1.000
_cell.length_c   1.000
_cell.angle_alpha   90.00
_cell.angle_beta   90.00
_cell.angle_gamma   90.00
#
_symmetry.space_group_name_H-M   'P 1'
#
loop_
_entity.id
_entity.type
_entity.pdbx_description
1 polymer ?
#
loop_
_entity_poly.entity_id
_entity_poly.type
_entity_poly.pdbx_seq_one_letter_code
_entity_poly.pdbx_strand_id
1 'polypeptide(L)' 'HPIHTREFGSHITNVLRCLQLEARGYQVTVTELVGWEHSMKNELIIARKVARYKDSARKRQLDIMKELGLEDMTERFAY' A
#
# COMPACT_ATOMS: atom_id res chain seq x y z
N HIS A 1 3.11 16.30 16.18
CA HIS A 1 2.62 15.31 17.16
C HIS A 1 2.91 13.90 16.62
N PRO A 2 3.54 12.99 17.39
CA PRO A 2 4.01 11.68 16.90
C PRO A 2 2.94 10.76 16.29
N ILE A 3 1.68 10.94 16.69
CA ILE A 3 0.56 10.14 16.22
C ILE A 3 0.28 10.34 14.72
N HIS A 4 0.37 11.58 14.22
CA HIS A 4 0.14 11.90 12.82
C HIS A 4 1.21 11.32 11.90
N THR A 5 2.46 11.27 12.34
CA THR A 5 3.55 10.62 11.60
C THR A 5 3.31 9.12 11.48
N ARG A 6 2.81 8.49 12.54
CA ARG A 6 2.47 7.06 12.55
C ARG A 6 1.28 6.73 11.64
N GLU A 7 0.23 7.56 11.67
CA GLU A 7 -0.94 7.43 10.81
C GLU A 7 -0.57 7.59 9.34
N PHE A 8 0.23 8.62 9.02
CA PHE A 8 0.74 8.85 7.68
C PHE A 8 1.59 7.66 7.19
N GLY A 9 2.49 7.16 8.04
CA GLY A 9 3.29 5.97 7.74
C GLY A 9 2.44 4.73 7.44
N SER A 10 1.40 4.49 8.24
CA SER A 10 0.46 3.39 8.01
C SER A 10 -0.23 3.53 6.65
N HIS A 11 -0.80 4.71 6.39
CA HIS A 11 -1.53 4.99 5.16
C HIS A 11 -0.64 4.82 3.92
N ILE A 12 0.56 5.43 3.92
CA ILE A 12 1.44 5.37 2.75
C ILE A 12 1.94 3.94 2.48
N THR A 13 2.25 3.17 3.53
CA THR A 13 2.66 1.77 3.33
C THR A 13 1.55 0.92 2.73
N ASN A 14 0.28 1.23 3.02
CA ASN A 14 -0.86 0.52 2.43
C ASN A 14 -1.12 0.93 0.98
N VAL A 15 -0.98 2.22 0.64
CA VAL A 15 -0.99 2.68 -0.75
C VAL A 15 0.09 1.94 -1.57
N LEU A 16 1.32 1.87 -1.05
CA LEU A 16 2.43 1.21 -1.75
C LEU A 16 2.20 -0.31 -1.92
N ARG A 17 1.68 -1.00 -0.89
CA ARG A 17 1.30 -2.43 -0.99
C ARG A 17 0.19 -2.68 -2.01
N CYS A 18 -0.82 -1.81 -2.04
CA CYS A 18 -1.92 -1.91 -3.01
C CYS A 18 -1.41 -1.74 -4.44
N LEU A 19 -0.60 -0.71 -4.70
CA LEU A 19 -0.03 -0.48 -6.03
C LEU A 19 0.89 -1.64 -6.48
N GLN A 20 1.64 -2.25 -5.57
CA GLN A 20 2.46 -3.43 -5.88
C GLN A 20 1.61 -4.62 -6.36
N LEU A 21 0.48 -4.86 -5.69
CA LEU A 21 -0.47 -5.91 -6.06
C LEU A 21 -1.16 -5.58 -7.39
N GLU A 22 -1.63 -4.34 -7.57
CA GLU A 22 -2.24 -3.91 -8.83
C GLU A 22 -1.29 -4.00 -10.02
N ALA A 23 -0.03 -3.60 -9.84
CA ALA A 23 1.02 -3.73 -10.85
C ALA A 23 1.18 -5.19 -11.29
N ARG A 24 1.00 -6.14 -10.37
CA ARG A 24 1.03 -7.60 -10.63
C ARG A 24 -0.29 -8.17 -11.14
N GLY A 25 -1.28 -7.35 -11.47
CA GLY A 25 -2.56 -7.79 -12.06
C GLY A 25 -3.58 -8.32 -11.05
N TYR A 26 -3.53 -7.80 -9.82
CA TYR A 26 -4.57 -8.03 -8.82
C TYR A 26 -5.57 -6.87 -8.79
N GLN A 27 -6.84 -7.19 -8.57
CA GLN A 27 -7.82 -6.25 -8.07
C GLN A 27 -7.70 -6.22 -6.54
N VAL A 28 -7.63 -5.02 -5.96
CA VAL A 28 -7.40 -4.84 -4.53
C VAL A 28 -8.59 -4.13 -3.88
N THR A 29 -8.94 -4.56 -2.68
CA THR A 29 -9.92 -3.89 -1.82
C THR A 29 -9.33 -3.78 -0.42
N VAL A 30 -9.44 -2.60 0.17
CA VAL A 30 -8.97 -2.33 1.54
C VAL A 30 -10.19 -2.14 2.43
N THR A 31 -10.22 -2.83 3.57
CA THR A 31 -11.26 -2.68 4.59
C THR A 31 -10.65 -2.59 5.97
N GLU A 32 -11.33 -1.91 6.90
CA GLU A 32 -10.93 -1.90 8.30
C GLU A 32 -11.20 -3.29 8.91
N LEU A 33 -10.19 -3.84 9.58
CA LEU A 33 -10.29 -5.03 10.41
C LEU A 33 -10.47 -4.59 11.86
N VAL A 34 -11.72 -4.65 12.33
CA VAL A 34 -12.05 -4.36 13.72
C VAL A 34 -11.85 -5.63 14.53
N GLY A 35 -10.78 -5.67 15.34
CA GLY A 35 -10.63 -6.65 16.42
C GLY A 35 -11.46 -6.25 17.64
N TRP A 36 -11.71 -7.20 18.56
CA TRP A 36 -12.46 -6.96 19.80
C TRP A 36 -11.97 -5.69 20.54
N GLU A 37 -12.90 -4.96 21.16
CA GLU A 37 -13.01 -3.50 21.46
C GLU A 37 -11.78 -2.60 21.75
N HIS A 38 -10.54 -3.10 21.78
CA HIS A 38 -9.36 -2.29 22.11
C HIS A 38 -8.14 -2.49 21.19
N SER A 39 -8.27 -3.22 20.07
CA SER A 39 -7.15 -3.34 19.13
C SER A 39 -7.00 -2.11 18.23
N MET A 40 -5.76 -1.75 17.91
CA MET A 40 -5.44 -0.72 16.92
C MET A 40 -6.13 -1.06 15.59
N LYS A 41 -6.73 -0.05 14.93
CA LYS A 41 -7.34 -0.21 13.60
C LYS A 41 -6.33 -0.83 12.65
N ASN A 42 -6.55 -2.10 12.28
CA ASN A 42 -5.75 -2.78 11.26
C ASN A 42 -6.49 -2.66 9.94
N GLU A 43 -5.76 -2.50 8.84
CA GLU A 43 -6.36 -2.52 7.50
C GLU A 43 -6.13 -3.91 6.88
N LEU A 44 -7.19 -4.54 6.41
CA LEU A 44 -7.14 -5.81 5.68
C LEU A 44 -7.13 -5.52 4.17
N ILE A 45 -6.04 -5.92 3.52
CA ILE A 45 -5.89 -5.84 2.06
C ILE A 45 -6.31 -7.18 1.45
N ILE A 46 -7.39 -7.17 0.67
CA ILE A 46 -7.90 -8.34 -0.05
C ILE A 46 -7.51 -8.19 -1.52
N ALA A 47 -6.82 -9.20 -2.07
CA ALA A 47 -6.34 -9.19 -3.45
C ALA A 47 -6.92 -10.37 -4.24
N ARG A 48 -7.55 -10.09 -5.38
CA ARG A 48 -8.06 -11.09 -6.32
C ARG A 48 -7.26 -11.02 -7.62
N LYS A 49 -6.73 -12.15 -8.08
CA LYS A 49 -6.04 -12.20 -9.38
C LYS A 49 -7.06 -12.07 -10.50
N VAL A 50 -6.95 -11.01 -11.31
CA VAL A 50 -7.91 -10.70 -12.40
C VAL A 50 -7.25 -10.57 -13.78
N ALA A 51 -5.95 -10.82 -13.86
CA ALA A 51 -5.10 -10.79 -15.07
C ALA A 51 -4.64 -9.39 -15.55
N ARG A 52 -3.65 -9.44 -16.47
CA ARG A 52 -2.70 -8.43 -17.00
C ARG A 52 -2.09 -7.44 -16.00
N TYR A 53 -0.75 -7.35 -16.06
CA TYR A 53 0.04 -6.37 -15.35
C TYR A 53 -0.43 -4.94 -15.69
N LYS A 54 -0.54 -4.09 -14.67
CA LYS A 54 -0.87 -2.68 -14.83
C LYS A 54 0.39 -1.83 -14.71
N ASP A 55 0.99 -1.51 -15.86
CA ASP A 55 2.19 -0.66 -15.88
C ASP A 55 1.94 0.73 -15.27
N SER A 56 0.73 1.27 -15.42
CA SER A 56 0.30 2.50 -14.77
C SER A 56 0.38 2.46 -13.24
N ALA A 57 0.07 1.32 -12.62
CA ALA A 57 0.18 1.14 -11.17
C ALA A 57 1.64 1.12 -10.71
N ARG A 58 2.53 0.47 -11.49
CA ARG A 58 3.98 0.47 -11.23
C ARG A 58 4.57 1.87 -11.36
N LYS A 59 4.23 2.59 -12.42
CA LYS A 59 4.67 3.98 -12.60
C LYS A 59 4.22 4.86 -11.43
N ARG A 60 2.93 4.78 -11.07
CA ARG A 60 2.40 5.57 -9.95
C ARG A 60 3.09 5.24 -8.62
N GLN A 61 3.43 3.98 -8.39
CA GLN A 61 4.17 3.54 -7.21
C GLN A 61 5.55 4.20 -7.13
N LEU A 62 6.33 4.13 -8.21
CA LEU A 62 7.67 4.72 -8.27
C LEU A 62 7.63 6.25 -8.14
N ASP A 63 6.64 6.91 -8.77
CA ASP A 63 6.45 8.35 -8.66
C ASP A 63 6.19 8.79 -7.22
N ILE A 64 5.31 8.08 -6.49
CA ILE A 64 5.02 8.36 -5.08
C ILE A 64 6.26 8.15 -4.21
N MET A 65 7.00 7.06 -4.44
CA MET A 65 8.23 6.79 -3.67
C MET A 65 9.26 7.90 -3.86
N LYS A 66 9.42 8.39 -5.09
CA LYS A 66 10.31 9.51 -5.40
C LYS A 66 9.86 10.81 -4.76
N GLU A 67 8.57 11.13 -4.84
CA GLU A 67 8.01 12.37 -4.26
C GLU A 67 8.17 12.43 -2.74
N LEU A 68 8.16 11.28 -2.07
CA LEU A 68 8.28 11.17 -0.62
C LEU A 68 9.69 10.85 -0.11
N GLY A 69 10.69 10.73 -1.00
CA GLY A 69 12.07 10.39 -0.61
C GLY A 69 12.21 8.96 -0.06
N LEU A 70 11.44 8.01 -0.59
CA LEU A 70 11.36 6.61 -0.15
C LEU A 70 12.05 5.63 -1.12
N GLU A 71 12.93 6.11 -1.99
CA GLU A 71 13.61 5.30 -3.01
C GLU A 71 14.45 4.16 -2.40
N ASP A 72 15.02 4.37 -1.21
CA ASP A 72 15.75 3.32 -0.47
C ASP A 72 14.86 2.13 -0.07
N MET A 73 13.54 2.29 -0.09
CA MET A 73 12.57 1.24 0.20
C MET A 73 12.11 0.47 -1.04
N THR A 74 12.70 0.73 -2.21
CA THR A 74 12.29 0.13 -3.50
C THR A 74 12.26 -1.39 -3.42
N GLU A 75 13.25 -2.04 -2.81
CA GLU A 75 13.29 -3.50 -2.68
C GLU A 75 12.10 -4.07 -1.90
N ARG A 76 11.52 -3.28 -1.00
CA ARG A 76 10.38 -3.70 -0.17
C ARG A 76 9.05 -3.58 -0.91
N PHE A 77 8.88 -2.53 -1.71
CA PHE A 77 7.58 -2.17 -2.28
C PHE A 77 7.51 -2.36 -3.80
N ALA A 78 8.63 -2.34 -4.51
CA ALA A 78 8.70 -2.45 -5.96
C ALA A 78 9.62 -3.61 -6.39
N TYR A 79 9.67 -3.90 -7.69
CA TYR A 79 10.50 -4.92 -8.32
C TYR A 79 10.95 -4.48 -9.71
#